data_AF-A0A2A2QDU8-F1
#
_entry.id   AF-A0A2A2QDU8-F1
#
_cell.length_a   1.000
_cell.length_b   1.000
_cell.length_c   1.000
_cell.angle_alpha   90.00
_cell.angle_beta   90.00
_cell.angle_gamma   90.00
#
_symmetry.space_group_name_H-M   'P 1'
#
loop_
_entity.id
_entity.type
_entity.pdbx_description
1 polymer ?
#
loop_
_entity_poly.entity_id
_entity_poly.type
_entity_poly.pdbx_seq_one_letter_code
_entity_poly.pdbx_strand_id
1 'polypeptide(L)'
;MATQELYVRNANESEARGPFSVQQVADLAETGQLTPESLVYDAATEQWVTIESNPELKAAIFPEKKKLALKAKEIKTLNKSEEDAKPITVSDMLDAAEGRSEDTKGKADPEIAMARAAKIGMIGAIVTLVAAAAEELLPGLDALFSMDPAKLIAHPLVFLGLIDLALAAALGLGMSTMYPVVRFRAALGLGLMGFMYFAQGAGPELTALVVGSVGLYCSTIFVSLIPAAAAVAAGVGGMGFLAWRLLAG
;
A
#
# COMPACT_ATOMS: atom_id res chain seq x y z
N MET A 1 13.68 59.15 43.66
CA MET A 1 14.75 58.58 44.52
C MET A 1 16.02 58.63 43.70
N ALA A 2 17.10 59.19 44.26
CA ALA A 2 18.31 59.50 43.50
C ALA A 2 18.86 58.25 42.80
N THR A 3 19.19 58.38 41.51
CA THR A 3 19.87 57.35 40.73
C THR A 3 21.25 57.15 41.36
N GLN A 4 21.38 56.15 42.24
CA GLN A 4 22.65 55.90 42.91
C GLN A 4 23.61 55.26 41.90
N GLU A 5 24.58 56.07 41.45
CA GLU A 5 25.66 55.64 40.57
C GLU A 5 26.73 54.93 41.40
N LEU A 6 27.00 53.68 41.06
CA LEU A 6 27.90 52.80 41.80
C LEU A 6 29.17 52.54 40.98
N TYR A 7 30.33 52.67 41.64
CA TYR A 7 31.60 52.19 41.13
C TYR A 7 31.91 50.86 41.80
N VAL A 8 32.25 49.86 41.00
CA VAL A 8 32.50 48.50 41.45
C VAL A 8 33.88 48.02 41.00
N ARG A 9 34.53 47.23 41.84
CA ARG A 9 35.76 46.51 41.48
C ARG A 9 35.76 45.13 42.10
N ASN A 10 36.46 44.18 41.47
CA ASN A 10 36.68 42.89 42.09
C ASN A 10 37.70 43.00 43.22
N ALA A 11 37.63 42.09 44.19
CA ALA A 11 38.57 42.08 45.32
C ALA A 11 40.05 41.98 44.89
N ASN A 12 40.31 41.38 43.72
CA ASN A 12 41.64 41.17 43.16
C ASN A 12 42.06 42.26 42.15
N GLU A 13 41.20 43.24 41.86
CA GLU A 13 41.43 44.27 40.84
C GLU A 13 41.48 45.66 41.48
N SER A 14 42.50 46.45 41.12
CA SER A 14 42.63 47.84 41.58
C SER A 14 41.86 48.84 40.71
N GLU A 15 41.38 48.42 39.54
CA GLU A 15 40.69 49.27 38.57
C GLU A 15 39.19 49.32 38.87
N ALA A 16 38.68 50.53 39.06
CA ALA A 16 37.26 50.77 39.30
C ALA A 16 36.49 50.83 37.98
N ARG A 17 35.36 50.13 37.91
CA ARG A 17 34.45 50.13 36.76
C ARG A 17 33.15 50.85 37.14
N GLY A 18 32.67 51.74 36.30
CA GLY A 18 31.45 52.52 36.52
C GLY A 18 31.48 53.89 35.83
N PRO A 19 30.48 54.74 36.06
CA PRO A 19 29.35 54.53 36.98
C PRO A 19 28.30 53.54 36.43
N PHE A 20 27.81 52.65 37.29
CA PHE A 20 26.69 51.73 36.99
C PHE A 20 25.47 52.05 37.84
N SER A 21 24.28 51.77 37.31
CA SER A 21 23.07 51.73 38.13
C SER A 21 22.98 50.44 38.95
N VAL A 22 22.18 50.43 40.02
CA VAL A 22 21.95 49.23 40.86
C VAL A 22 21.51 48.02 40.02
N GLN A 23 20.68 48.22 38.99
CA GLN A 23 20.24 47.15 38.11
C GLN A 23 21.38 46.59 37.25
N GLN A 24 22.25 47.45 36.72
CA GLN A 24 23.41 47.00 35.93
C GLN A 24 24.41 46.21 36.79
N VAL A 25 24.56 46.57 38.07
CA VAL A 25 25.37 45.79 39.02
C VAL A 25 24.74 44.43 39.31
N ALA A 26 23.40 44.35 39.41
CA ALA A 26 22.68 43.08 39.53
C ALA A 26 22.89 42.18 38.30
N ASP A 27 22.80 42.73 37.09
CA ASP A 27 23.03 41.96 35.84
C ASP A 27 24.49 41.45 35.76
N LEU A 28 25.47 42.25 36.20
CA LEU A 28 26.88 41.84 36.29
C LEU A 28 27.10 40.74 37.35
N ALA A 29 26.33 40.73 38.43
CA ALA A 29 26.34 39.66 39.42
C ALA A 29 25.68 38.38 38.89
N GLU A 30 24.58 38.48 38.13
CA GLU A 30 23.93 37.31 37.51
C GLU A 30 24.80 36.61 36.48
N THR A 31 25.62 37.38 35.75
CA THR A 31 26.59 36.86 34.76
C THR A 31 27.87 36.32 35.41
N GLY A 32 27.99 36.39 36.75
CA GLY A 32 29.14 35.88 37.51
C GLY A 32 30.39 36.76 37.43
N GLN A 33 30.29 37.98 36.90
CA GLN A 33 31.41 38.92 36.83
C GLN A 33 31.64 39.68 38.14
N LEU A 34 30.66 39.67 39.04
CA LEU A 34 30.75 40.18 40.41
C LEU A 34 30.35 39.10 41.40
N THR A 35 31.02 39.11 42.55
CA THR A 35 30.76 38.19 43.66
C THR A 35 30.33 38.98 44.89
N PRO A 36 29.76 38.35 45.93
CA PRO A 36 29.42 39.04 47.18
C PRO A 36 30.63 39.72 47.86
N GLU A 37 31.84 39.28 47.53
CA GLU A 37 33.12 39.81 48.02
C GLU A 37 33.64 40.99 47.19
N SER A 38 33.01 41.29 46.04
CA SER A 38 33.36 42.46 45.22
C SER A 38 33.11 43.76 46.01
N LEU A 39 33.91 44.77 45.71
CA LEU A 39 33.93 46.05 46.43
C LEU A 39 33.13 47.10 45.68
N VAL A 40 32.30 47.85 46.41
CA VAL A 40 31.55 49.01 45.94
C VAL A 40 32.12 50.25 46.64
N TYR A 41 32.26 51.34 45.89
CA TYR A 41 32.67 52.62 46.47
C TYR A 41 31.50 53.26 47.22
N ASP A 42 31.68 53.53 48.50
CA ASP A 42 30.73 54.27 49.33
C ASP A 42 31.10 55.76 49.37
N ALA A 43 30.28 56.59 48.74
CA ALA A 43 30.48 58.03 48.68
C ALA A 43 30.31 58.74 50.04
N ALA A 44 29.66 58.12 51.03
CA ALA A 44 29.49 58.71 52.36
C ALA A 44 30.73 58.55 53.25
N THR A 45 31.49 57.48 53.04
CA THR A 45 32.68 57.14 53.84
C THR A 45 33.99 57.27 53.06
N GLU A 46 33.91 57.56 51.75
CA GLU A 46 35.04 57.60 50.80
C GLU A 46 35.89 56.31 50.80
N GLN A 47 35.27 55.18 51.11
CA GLN A 47 35.93 53.88 51.25
C GLN A 47 35.31 52.82 50.35
N TRP A 48 36.13 51.82 50.02
CA TRP A 48 35.70 50.63 49.29
C TRP A 48 35.16 49.61 50.28
N VAL A 49 33.87 49.34 50.18
CA VAL A 49 33.12 48.50 51.10
C VAL A 49 32.65 47.26 50.34
N THR A 50 32.69 46.07 50.96
CA THR A 50 32.22 44.84 50.30
C THR A 50 30.71 44.89 50.07
N ILE A 51 30.23 44.29 48.98
CA ILE A 51 28.77 44.17 48.73
C ILE A 51 28.09 43.44 49.90
N GLU A 52 28.77 42.46 50.50
CA GLU A 52 28.28 41.74 51.67
C GLU A 52 28.01 42.63 52.89
N SER A 53 28.86 43.64 53.15
CA SER A 53 28.72 44.52 54.31
C SER A 53 27.55 45.51 54.21
N ASN A 54 26.91 45.64 53.04
CA ASN A 54 25.68 46.43 52.90
C ASN A 54 24.48 45.50 52.61
N PRO A 55 23.63 45.20 53.62
CA PRO A 55 22.54 44.24 53.47
C PRO A 55 21.46 44.70 52.48
N GLU A 56 21.27 46.01 52.29
CA GLU A 56 20.30 46.54 51.32
C GLU A 56 20.78 46.33 49.87
N LEU A 57 22.06 46.60 49.59
CA LEU A 57 22.67 46.34 48.28
C LEU A 57 22.76 44.84 47.99
N LYS A 58 23.11 44.02 48.98
CA LYS A 58 23.16 42.56 48.85
C LYS A 58 21.79 41.98 48.46
N ALA A 59 20.71 42.43 49.09
CA ALA A 59 19.36 41.96 48.77
C ALA A 59 18.88 42.38 47.38
N ALA A 60 19.32 43.56 46.90
CA ALA A 60 19.00 44.04 45.56
C ALA A 60 19.79 43.32 44.44
N ILE A 61 21.07 43.01 44.69
CA ILE A 61 21.99 42.41 43.70
C ILE A 61 21.90 40.87 43.70
N PHE A 62 21.70 40.25 44.87
CA PHE A 62 21.65 38.80 45.05
C PHE A 62 20.34 38.35 45.72
N PRO A 63 19.19 38.44 45.04
CA PRO A 63 17.92 37.97 45.60
C PRO A 63 17.96 36.43 45.79
N GLU A 64 17.44 35.93 46.92
CA GLU A 64 17.35 34.49 47.19
C GLU A 64 16.46 33.79 46.14
N LYS A 65 17.08 33.09 45.18
CA LYS A 65 16.37 32.40 44.10
C LYS A 65 15.47 31.29 44.66
N LYS A 66 14.17 31.55 44.76
CA LYS A 66 13.15 30.57 45.13
C LYS A 66 13.08 29.49 44.06
N LYS A 67 13.56 28.27 44.37
CA LYS A 67 13.52 27.11 43.46
C LYS A 67 12.06 26.80 43.06
N LEU A 68 11.68 27.14 41.83
CA LEU A 68 10.43 26.69 41.23
C LEU A 68 10.60 25.22 40.81
N ALA A 69 10.04 24.30 41.60
CA ALA A 69 9.94 22.89 41.22
C ALA A 69 8.78 22.73 40.21
N LEU A 70 9.11 22.62 38.92
CA LEU A 70 8.15 22.21 37.90
C LEU A 70 7.79 20.73 38.13
N LYS A 71 6.54 20.44 38.48
CA LYS A 71 6.02 19.07 38.51
C LYS A 71 5.89 18.57 37.08
N ALA A 72 6.75 17.64 36.67
CA ALA A 72 6.64 16.94 35.40
C ALA A 72 5.31 16.17 35.37
N LYS A 73 4.39 16.61 34.51
CA LYS A 73 3.16 15.86 34.22
C LYS A 73 3.51 14.88 33.10
N GLU A 74 3.30 13.59 33.31
CA GLU A 74 3.50 12.58 32.28
C GLU A 74 2.64 12.92 31.06
N ILE A 75 3.31 13.25 29.95
CA ILE A 75 2.67 13.43 28.65
C ILE A 75 2.45 12.03 28.10
N LYS A 76 1.19 11.57 28.04
CA LYS A 76 0.83 10.34 27.31
C LYS A 76 1.07 10.58 25.83
N THR A 77 2.24 10.19 25.33
CA THR A 77 2.53 10.14 23.90
C THR A 77 1.78 8.95 23.30
N LEU A 78 1.09 9.18 22.18
CA LEU A 78 0.34 8.14 21.45
C LEU A 78 1.26 7.05 20.89
N ASN A 79 2.54 7.37 20.66
CA ASN A 79 3.56 6.42 20.28
C ASN A 79 4.31 5.98 21.54
N LYS A 80 3.92 4.84 22.12
CA LYS A 80 4.78 4.09 23.03
C LYS A 80 5.64 3.18 22.17
N SER A 81 6.95 3.40 22.13
CA SER A 81 7.88 2.36 21.69
C SER A 81 7.79 1.24 22.72
N GLU A 82 7.27 0.08 22.33
CA GLU A 82 7.37 -1.11 23.16
C GLU A 82 8.85 -1.45 23.30
N GLU A 83 9.37 -1.47 24.54
CA GLU A 83 10.79 -1.72 24.83
C GLU A 83 11.25 -3.13 24.43
N ASP A 84 10.30 -4.04 24.14
CA ASP A 84 10.52 -5.42 23.68
C ASP A 84 10.08 -5.66 22.22
N ALA A 85 9.84 -4.59 21.44
CA ALA A 85 9.47 -4.75 20.04
C ALA A 85 10.60 -5.43 19.25
N LYS A 86 10.28 -6.55 18.59
CA LYS A 86 11.25 -7.26 17.73
C LYS A 86 11.84 -6.29 16.69
N PRO A 87 13.16 -6.38 16.39
CA PRO A 87 13.77 -5.58 15.34
C PRO A 87 13.02 -5.76 14.02
N ILE A 88 12.58 -4.66 13.42
CA ILE A 88 11.88 -4.68 12.12
C ILE A 88 12.88 -5.14 11.05
N THR A 89 12.58 -6.27 10.42
CA THR A 89 13.39 -6.79 9.32
C THR A 89 13.00 -6.13 7.99
N VAL A 90 13.87 -6.23 6.98
CA VAL A 90 13.53 -5.75 5.62
C VAL A 90 12.30 -6.47 5.07
N SER A 91 12.12 -7.75 5.38
CA SER A 91 10.88 -8.48 5.04
C SER A 91 9.64 -7.84 5.67
N ASP A 92 9.70 -7.45 6.94
CA ASP A 92 8.58 -6.77 7.60
C ASP A 92 8.30 -5.40 6.95
N MET A 93 9.34 -4.69 6.52
CA MET A 93 9.20 -3.43 5.77
C MET A 93 8.53 -3.65 4.40
N LEU A 94 8.92 -4.71 3.69
CA LEU A 94 8.34 -5.07 2.38
C LEU A 94 6.89 -5.56 2.53
N ASP A 95 6.61 -6.40 3.53
CA ASP A 95 5.26 -6.87 3.81
C ASP A 95 4.34 -5.74 4.24
N ALA A 96 4.82 -4.77 5.02
CA ALA A 96 4.06 -3.56 5.32
C ALA A 96 3.78 -2.71 4.06
N ALA A 97 4.77 -2.57 3.17
CA ALA A 97 4.59 -1.86 1.91
C ALA A 97 3.61 -2.58 0.95
N GLU A 98 3.59 -3.92 0.95
CA GLU A 98 2.67 -4.73 0.15
C GLU A 98 1.29 -4.94 0.82
N GLY A 99 1.05 -4.36 2.00
CA GLY A 99 -0.23 -4.49 2.72
C GLY A 99 -0.46 -5.87 3.37
N ARG A 100 0.62 -6.62 3.62
CA ARG A 100 0.62 -7.98 4.17
C ARG A 100 0.95 -8.06 5.66
N SER A 101 1.37 -6.95 6.29
CA SER A 101 1.57 -6.90 7.74
C SER A 101 0.24 -6.83 8.49
N GLU A 102 0.22 -7.15 9.79
CA GLU A 102 -1.00 -7.08 10.61
C GLU A 102 -1.62 -5.67 10.60
N ASP A 103 -0.80 -4.62 10.62
CA ASP A 103 -1.24 -3.21 10.63
C ASP A 103 -1.71 -2.67 9.26
N THR A 104 -1.32 -3.35 8.19
CA THR A 104 -1.59 -2.94 6.80
C THR A 104 -2.52 -3.90 6.05
N LYS A 105 -2.92 -5.00 6.71
CA LYS A 105 -3.88 -5.98 6.19
C LYS A 105 -5.19 -5.29 5.79
N GLY A 106 -5.59 -5.46 4.53
CA GLY A 106 -6.78 -4.81 3.95
C GLY A 106 -6.55 -3.39 3.44
N LYS A 107 -5.33 -2.85 3.54
CA LYS A 107 -4.90 -1.60 2.87
C LYS A 107 -4.08 -1.87 1.60
N ALA A 108 -3.89 -3.13 1.23
CA ALA A 108 -3.25 -3.51 -0.03
C ALA A 108 -4.07 -2.99 -1.22
N ASP A 109 -3.37 -2.63 -2.30
CA ASP A 109 -4.00 -2.13 -3.51
C ASP A 109 -4.93 -3.20 -4.11
N PRO A 110 -6.25 -2.93 -4.24
CA PRO A 110 -7.19 -3.86 -4.84
C PRO A 110 -6.84 -4.21 -6.29
N GLU A 111 -6.11 -3.35 -7.02
CA GLU A 111 -5.69 -3.62 -8.40
C GLU A 111 -4.78 -4.85 -8.49
N ILE A 112 -3.97 -5.13 -7.46
CA ILE A 112 -3.10 -6.32 -7.43
C ILE A 112 -3.94 -7.59 -7.39
N ALA A 113 -5.00 -7.60 -6.58
CA ALA A 113 -5.92 -8.73 -6.50
C ALA A 113 -6.73 -8.88 -7.80
N MET A 114 -7.17 -7.77 -8.38
CA MET A 114 -7.89 -7.74 -9.66
C MET A 114 -7.02 -8.24 -10.82
N ALA A 115 -5.74 -7.85 -10.87
CA ALA A 115 -4.79 -8.32 -11.87
C ALA A 115 -4.55 -9.84 -11.77
N ARG A 116 -4.45 -10.38 -10.55
CA ARG A 116 -4.34 -11.83 -10.33
C ARG A 116 -5.60 -12.57 -10.80
N ALA A 117 -6.78 -12.06 -10.45
CA ALA A 117 -8.05 -12.63 -10.90
C ALA A 117 -8.18 -12.59 -12.43
N ALA A 118 -7.85 -11.46 -13.05
CA ALA A 118 -7.85 -11.31 -14.51
C ALA A 118 -6.89 -12.28 -15.20
N LYS A 119 -5.69 -12.52 -14.62
CA LYS A 119 -4.74 -13.49 -15.15
C LYS A 119 -5.29 -14.92 -15.10
N ILE A 120 -5.94 -15.30 -13.99
CA ILE A 120 -6.60 -16.61 -13.87
C ILE A 120 -7.74 -16.73 -14.88
N GLY A 121 -8.58 -15.70 -15.02
CA GLY A 121 -9.65 -15.65 -16.01
C GLY A 121 -9.12 -15.80 -17.44
N MET A 122 -8.04 -15.11 -17.79
CA MET A 122 -7.39 -15.24 -19.10
C MET A 122 -6.89 -16.67 -19.37
N ILE A 123 -6.18 -17.27 -18.41
CA ILE A 123 -5.69 -18.65 -18.54
C ILE A 123 -6.87 -19.62 -18.69
N GLY A 124 -7.92 -19.45 -17.89
CA GLY A 124 -9.11 -20.28 -17.99
C GLY A 124 -9.87 -20.13 -19.31
N ALA A 125 -9.95 -18.91 -19.84
CA ALA A 125 -10.52 -18.65 -21.17
C ALA A 125 -9.71 -19.35 -22.27
N ILE A 126 -8.38 -19.31 -22.21
CA ILE A 126 -7.50 -20.02 -23.15
C ILE A 126 -7.79 -21.53 -23.11
N VAL A 127 -7.77 -22.14 -21.92
CA VAL A 127 -8.02 -23.58 -21.77
C VAL A 127 -9.43 -23.95 -22.26
N THR A 128 -10.43 -23.12 -21.95
CA THR A 128 -11.80 -23.34 -22.39
C THR A 128 -11.93 -23.27 -23.92
N LEU A 129 -11.28 -22.31 -24.57
CA LEU A 129 -11.24 -22.19 -26.03
C LEU A 129 -10.53 -23.38 -26.68
N VAL A 130 -9.44 -23.88 -26.10
CA VAL A 130 -8.77 -25.09 -26.61
C VAL A 130 -9.67 -26.32 -26.48
N ALA A 131 -10.40 -26.46 -25.38
CA ALA A 131 -11.37 -27.54 -25.21
C ALA A 131 -12.55 -27.43 -26.19
N ALA A 132 -13.09 -26.22 -26.41
CA ALA A 132 -14.13 -25.97 -27.41
C ALA A 132 -13.63 -26.28 -28.83
N ALA A 133 -12.41 -25.86 -29.17
CA ALA A 133 -11.80 -26.19 -30.45
C ALA A 133 -11.65 -27.70 -30.65
N ALA A 134 -11.31 -28.46 -29.60
CA ALA A 134 -11.24 -29.91 -29.69
C ALA A 134 -12.61 -30.51 -30.05
N GLU A 135 -13.68 -30.07 -29.38
CA GLU A 135 -15.04 -30.51 -29.70
C GLU A 135 -15.41 -30.23 -31.17
N GLU A 136 -15.10 -29.04 -31.66
CA GLU A 136 -15.52 -28.60 -32.99
C GLU A 136 -14.68 -29.20 -34.12
N LEU A 137 -13.40 -29.46 -33.87
CA LEU A 137 -12.47 -30.00 -34.87
C LEU A 137 -12.55 -31.53 -34.97
N LEU A 138 -12.75 -32.24 -33.85
CA LEU A 138 -12.67 -33.70 -33.80
C LEU A 138 -13.60 -34.39 -34.84
N PRO A 139 -14.88 -34.04 -34.97
CA PRO A 139 -15.78 -34.66 -35.95
C PRO A 139 -15.40 -34.39 -37.41
N GLY A 140 -14.59 -33.36 -37.68
CA GLY A 140 -14.21 -32.91 -39.01
C GLY A 140 -12.73 -33.08 -39.34
N LEU A 141 -11.97 -33.87 -38.57
CA LEU A 141 -10.52 -34.01 -38.77
C LEU A 141 -10.14 -34.52 -40.17
N ASP A 142 -10.89 -35.46 -40.74
CA ASP A 142 -10.63 -35.94 -42.11
C ASP A 142 -10.80 -34.81 -43.13
N ALA A 143 -11.84 -33.98 -42.98
CA ALA A 143 -12.06 -32.80 -43.81
C ALA A 143 -10.91 -31.80 -43.67
N LEU A 144 -10.44 -31.56 -42.44
CA LEU A 144 -9.33 -30.66 -42.16
C LEU A 144 -8.01 -31.15 -42.75
N PHE A 145 -7.66 -32.43 -42.57
CA PHE A 145 -6.38 -32.97 -43.06
C PHE A 145 -6.36 -33.18 -44.58
N SER A 146 -7.50 -33.50 -45.18
CA SER A 146 -7.60 -33.65 -46.64
C SER A 146 -7.55 -32.32 -47.38
N MET A 147 -7.82 -31.18 -46.70
CA MET A 147 -7.90 -29.85 -47.29
C MET A 147 -8.85 -29.77 -48.51
N ASP A 148 -9.82 -30.69 -48.58
CA ASP A 148 -10.81 -30.74 -49.65
C ASP A 148 -11.90 -29.69 -49.39
N PRO A 149 -12.07 -28.68 -50.27
CA PRO A 149 -13.08 -27.64 -50.09
C PRO A 149 -14.50 -28.20 -49.93
N ALA A 150 -14.85 -29.29 -50.61
CA ALA A 150 -16.18 -29.88 -50.52
C ALA A 150 -16.43 -30.50 -49.13
N LYS A 151 -15.42 -31.17 -48.57
CA LYS A 151 -15.50 -31.73 -47.22
C LYS A 151 -15.52 -30.64 -46.15
N LEU A 152 -14.73 -29.58 -46.31
CA LEU A 152 -14.72 -28.46 -45.36
C LEU A 152 -16.07 -27.75 -45.28
N ILE A 153 -16.74 -27.57 -46.42
CA ILE A 153 -18.10 -27.01 -46.47
C ILE A 153 -19.12 -27.92 -45.77
N ALA A 154 -18.94 -29.24 -45.88
CA ALA A 154 -19.79 -30.22 -45.20
C ALA A 154 -19.58 -30.25 -43.67
N HIS A 155 -18.45 -29.75 -43.18
CA HIS A 155 -18.09 -29.69 -41.76
C HIS A 155 -17.85 -28.23 -41.29
N PRO A 156 -18.87 -27.37 -41.28
CA PRO A 156 -18.71 -25.93 -41.02
C PRO A 156 -18.19 -25.61 -39.62
N LEU A 157 -18.38 -26.50 -38.64
CA LEU A 157 -17.86 -26.32 -37.27
C LEU A 157 -16.33 -26.34 -37.22
N VAL A 158 -15.65 -26.94 -38.21
CA VAL A 158 -14.18 -26.93 -38.27
C VAL A 158 -13.64 -25.50 -38.32
N PHE A 159 -14.32 -24.59 -39.04
CA PHE A 159 -13.91 -23.19 -39.07
C PHE A 159 -14.04 -22.51 -37.72
N LEU A 160 -15.06 -22.88 -36.93
CA LEU A 160 -15.28 -22.33 -35.60
C LEU A 160 -14.18 -22.79 -34.64
N GLY A 161 -13.78 -24.07 -34.72
CA GLY A 161 -12.69 -24.59 -33.90
C GLY A 161 -11.33 -23.96 -34.24
N LEU A 162 -11.09 -23.64 -35.51
CA LEU A 162 -9.89 -22.88 -35.92
C LEU A 162 -9.92 -21.45 -35.37
N ILE A 163 -11.09 -20.80 -35.36
CA ILE A 163 -11.26 -19.47 -34.74
C ILE A 163 -10.99 -19.54 -33.24
N ASP A 164 -11.44 -20.58 -32.55
CA ASP A 164 -11.19 -20.76 -31.12
C ASP A 164 -9.70 -20.93 -30.81
N LEU A 165 -8.97 -21.68 -31.62
CA LEU A 165 -7.50 -21.77 -31.51
C LEU A 165 -6.82 -20.43 -31.76
N ALA A 166 -7.28 -19.66 -32.76
CA ALA A 166 -6.74 -18.33 -33.04
C ALA A 166 -6.99 -17.36 -31.88
N LEU A 167 -8.18 -17.40 -31.27
CA LEU A 167 -8.52 -16.61 -30.08
C LEU A 167 -7.68 -17.06 -28.88
N ALA A 168 -7.52 -18.36 -28.65
CA ALA A 168 -6.68 -18.90 -27.58
C ALA A 168 -5.22 -18.44 -27.73
N ALA A 169 -4.68 -18.46 -28.95
CA ALA A 169 -3.34 -17.97 -29.25
C ALA A 169 -3.23 -16.45 -29.00
N ALA A 170 -4.19 -15.65 -29.47
CA ALA A 170 -4.21 -14.21 -29.24
C ALA A 170 -4.26 -13.86 -27.74
N LEU A 171 -5.07 -14.57 -26.96
CA LEU A 171 -5.10 -14.42 -25.51
C LEU A 171 -3.80 -14.88 -24.85
N GLY A 172 -3.19 -15.95 -25.33
CA GLY A 172 -1.88 -16.42 -24.88
C GLY A 172 -0.76 -15.40 -25.10
N LEU A 173 -0.88 -14.59 -26.16
CA LEU A 173 -0.01 -13.44 -26.43
C LEU A 173 -0.38 -12.18 -25.63
N GLY A 174 -1.39 -12.24 -24.76
CA GLY A 174 -1.81 -11.14 -23.89
C GLY A 174 -2.76 -10.13 -24.55
N MET A 175 -3.37 -10.44 -25.69
CA MET A 175 -4.27 -9.52 -26.40
C MET A 175 -5.66 -9.43 -25.73
N SER A 176 -5.77 -8.69 -24.64
CA SER A 176 -7.04 -8.45 -23.91
C SER A 176 -8.09 -7.70 -24.73
N THR A 177 -7.69 -6.99 -25.80
CA THR A 177 -8.59 -6.37 -26.78
C THR A 177 -9.49 -7.39 -27.49
N MET A 178 -9.15 -8.68 -27.46
CA MET A 178 -9.95 -9.76 -28.04
C MET A 178 -11.12 -10.22 -27.16
N TYR A 179 -11.21 -9.78 -25.89
CA TYR A 179 -12.28 -10.21 -24.98
C TYR A 179 -13.71 -10.00 -25.53
N PRO A 180 -14.05 -8.90 -26.22
CA PRO A 180 -15.38 -8.76 -26.84
C PRO A 180 -15.69 -9.85 -27.85
N VAL A 181 -14.69 -10.30 -28.62
CA VAL A 181 -14.86 -11.37 -29.62
C VAL A 181 -15.00 -12.73 -28.92
N VAL A 182 -14.24 -12.98 -27.85
CA VAL A 182 -14.38 -14.20 -27.03
C VAL A 182 -15.78 -14.28 -26.40
N ARG A 183 -16.32 -13.15 -25.92
CA ARG A 183 -17.68 -13.07 -25.38
C ARG A 183 -18.74 -13.31 -26.46
N PHE A 184 -18.57 -12.72 -27.63
CA PHE A 184 -19.43 -12.98 -28.78
C PHE A 184 -19.39 -14.46 -29.17
N ARG A 185 -18.20 -15.06 -29.20
CA ARG A 185 -18.02 -16.48 -29.49
C ARG A 185 -18.71 -17.39 -28.48
N ALA A 186 -18.65 -17.07 -27.19
CA ALA A 186 -19.39 -17.77 -26.15
C ALA A 186 -20.92 -17.67 -26.36
N ALA A 187 -21.42 -16.48 -26.73
CA ALA A 187 -22.84 -16.30 -27.05
C ALA A 187 -23.25 -17.05 -28.33
N LEU A 188 -22.38 -17.10 -29.34
CA LEU A 188 -22.58 -17.88 -30.56
C LEU A 188 -22.65 -19.39 -30.26
N GLY A 189 -21.78 -19.89 -29.37
CA GLY A 189 -21.82 -21.27 -28.91
C GLY A 189 -23.17 -21.62 -28.27
N LEU A 190 -23.62 -20.78 -27.33
CA LEU A 190 -24.96 -20.91 -26.73
C LEU A 190 -26.09 -20.91 -27.76
N GLY A 191 -26.01 -20.04 -28.78
CA GLY A 191 -27.03 -19.93 -29.80
C GLY A 191 -27.03 -21.12 -30.76
N LEU A 192 -25.98 -21.23 -31.58
CA LEU A 192 -25.89 -22.21 -32.66
C LEU A 192 -25.82 -23.64 -32.12
N MET A 193 -24.83 -23.94 -31.28
CA MET A 193 -24.61 -25.29 -30.77
C MET A 193 -25.66 -25.66 -29.72
N GLY A 194 -26.12 -24.69 -28.93
CA GLY A 194 -27.20 -24.92 -27.98
C GLY A 194 -28.48 -25.33 -28.70
N PHE A 195 -28.81 -24.68 -29.82
CA PHE A 195 -29.92 -25.12 -30.66
C PHE A 195 -29.68 -26.53 -31.24
N MET A 196 -28.46 -26.84 -31.71
CA MET A 196 -28.16 -28.17 -32.25
C MET A 196 -28.36 -29.28 -31.22
N TYR A 197 -27.79 -29.16 -30.01
CA TYR A 197 -27.95 -30.17 -28.96
C TYR A 197 -29.39 -30.25 -28.45
N PHE A 198 -30.08 -29.10 -28.36
CA PHE A 198 -31.50 -29.08 -28.03
C PHE A 198 -32.34 -29.84 -29.04
N ALA A 199 -32.14 -29.58 -30.34
CA ALA A 199 -32.87 -30.24 -31.42
C ALA A 199 -32.60 -31.76 -31.49
N GLN A 200 -31.40 -32.19 -31.08
CA GLN A 200 -31.01 -33.60 -31.02
C GLN A 200 -31.49 -34.31 -29.74
N GLY A 201 -32.07 -33.60 -28.77
CA GLY A 201 -32.44 -34.15 -27.47
C GLY A 201 -31.23 -34.53 -26.58
N ALA A 202 -30.05 -33.99 -26.89
CA ALA A 202 -28.79 -34.26 -26.20
C ALA A 202 -28.67 -33.40 -24.91
N GLY A 203 -29.48 -33.73 -23.91
CA GLY A 203 -29.60 -32.94 -22.67
C GLY A 203 -28.30 -32.76 -21.88
N PRO A 204 -27.48 -33.81 -21.67
CA PRO A 204 -26.19 -33.68 -21.00
C PRO A 204 -25.23 -32.73 -21.72
N GLU A 205 -25.11 -32.86 -23.04
CA GLU A 205 -24.26 -32.04 -23.90
C GLU A 205 -24.74 -30.59 -23.91
N LEU A 206 -26.04 -30.37 -24.03
CA LEU A 206 -26.64 -29.03 -23.94
C LEU A 206 -26.29 -28.34 -22.61
N THR A 207 -26.41 -29.07 -21.50
CA THR A 207 -26.10 -28.52 -20.17
C THR A 207 -24.62 -28.18 -20.05
N ALA A 208 -23.74 -29.07 -20.51
CA ALA A 208 -22.30 -28.84 -20.50
C ALA A 208 -21.89 -27.64 -21.37
N LEU A 209 -22.49 -27.50 -22.55
CA LEU A 209 -22.29 -26.35 -23.43
C LEU A 209 -22.73 -25.05 -22.76
N VAL A 210 -23.88 -25.05 -22.10
CA VAL A 210 -24.40 -23.86 -21.40
C VAL A 210 -23.43 -23.44 -20.29
N VAL A 211 -23.03 -24.39 -19.44
CA VAL A 211 -22.08 -24.13 -18.35
C VAL A 211 -20.73 -23.67 -18.88
N GLY A 212 -20.22 -24.34 -19.92
CA GLY A 212 -18.95 -24.01 -20.57
C GLY A 212 -18.95 -22.60 -21.18
N SER A 213 -20.01 -22.25 -21.89
CA SER A 213 -20.12 -20.95 -22.58
C SER A 213 -20.33 -19.80 -21.59
N VAL A 214 -21.15 -19.99 -20.56
CA VAL A 214 -21.30 -18.98 -19.48
C VAL A 214 -19.98 -18.82 -18.72
N GLY A 215 -19.28 -19.93 -18.45
CA GLY A 215 -17.96 -19.90 -17.83
C GLY A 215 -16.92 -19.14 -18.66
N LEU A 216 -16.87 -19.38 -19.98
CA LEU A 216 -16.00 -18.65 -20.90
C LEU A 216 -16.31 -17.15 -20.90
N TYR A 217 -17.59 -16.79 -21.01
CA TYR A 217 -18.03 -15.39 -21.00
C TYR A 217 -17.60 -14.69 -19.70
N CYS A 218 -17.91 -15.29 -18.56
CA CYS A 218 -17.60 -14.75 -17.24
C CYS A 218 -16.10 -14.68 -16.94
N SER A 219 -15.29 -15.60 -17.50
CA SER A 219 -13.82 -15.60 -17.36
C SER A 219 -13.17 -14.35 -17.93
N THR A 220 -13.85 -13.63 -18.82
CA THR A 220 -13.37 -12.37 -19.39
C THR A 220 -13.90 -11.11 -18.68
N ILE A 221 -14.75 -11.27 -17.65
CA ILE A 221 -15.44 -10.16 -16.96
C ILE A 221 -15.03 -10.09 -15.49
N PHE A 222 -14.94 -11.22 -14.82
CA PHE A 222 -14.72 -11.23 -13.38
C PHE A 222 -13.29 -10.84 -13.02
N VAL A 223 -13.19 -9.79 -12.20
CA VAL A 223 -11.96 -9.24 -11.63
C VAL A 223 -11.84 -9.55 -10.13
N SER A 224 -12.71 -10.42 -9.60
CA SER A 224 -12.61 -10.96 -8.24
C SER A 224 -12.19 -12.42 -8.32
N LEU A 225 -11.30 -12.84 -7.42
CA LEU A 225 -10.66 -14.16 -7.46
C LEU A 225 -11.68 -15.30 -7.39
N ILE A 226 -12.65 -15.23 -6.48
CA ILE A 226 -13.63 -16.31 -6.26
C ILE A 226 -14.57 -16.45 -7.47
N PRO A 227 -15.23 -15.39 -7.97
CA PRO A 227 -16.04 -15.48 -9.19
C PRO A 227 -15.20 -15.90 -10.40
N ALA A 228 -13.98 -15.38 -10.56
CA ALA A 228 -13.10 -15.77 -11.66
C ALA A 228 -12.78 -17.27 -11.62
N ALA A 229 -12.39 -17.80 -10.46
CA ALA A 229 -12.11 -19.23 -10.31
C ALA A 229 -13.35 -20.10 -10.60
N ALA A 230 -14.53 -19.69 -10.14
CA ALA A 230 -15.78 -20.39 -10.44
C ALA A 230 -16.11 -20.37 -11.94
N ALA A 231 -15.92 -19.22 -12.61
CA ALA A 231 -16.12 -19.10 -14.06
C ALA A 231 -15.15 -19.97 -14.85
N VAL A 232 -13.88 -20.03 -14.44
CA VAL A 232 -12.88 -20.91 -15.06
C VAL A 232 -13.25 -22.38 -14.88
N ALA A 233 -13.64 -22.79 -13.67
CA ALA A 233 -14.08 -24.16 -13.40
C ALA A 233 -15.30 -24.55 -14.26
N ALA A 234 -16.27 -23.64 -14.40
CA ALA A 234 -17.42 -23.84 -15.26
C ALA A 234 -17.03 -23.93 -16.75
N GLY A 235 -16.17 -23.02 -17.23
CA GLY A 235 -15.72 -22.96 -18.62
C GLY A 235 -14.98 -24.24 -19.02
N VAL A 236 -13.92 -24.54 -18.28
CA VAL A 236 -13.07 -25.71 -18.52
C VAL A 236 -13.84 -27.01 -18.29
N GLY A 237 -14.67 -27.08 -17.23
CA GLY A 237 -15.46 -28.25 -16.93
C GLY A 237 -16.52 -28.55 -18.01
N GLY A 238 -17.25 -27.53 -18.46
CA GLY A 238 -18.29 -27.67 -19.48
C GLY A 238 -17.73 -28.08 -20.84
N MET A 239 -16.77 -27.31 -21.37
CA MET A 239 -16.16 -27.61 -22.67
C MET A 239 -15.26 -28.85 -22.63
N GLY A 240 -14.56 -29.08 -21.52
CA GLY A 240 -13.77 -30.28 -21.32
C GLY A 240 -14.62 -31.55 -21.28
N PHE A 241 -15.81 -31.50 -20.67
CA PHE A 241 -16.76 -32.61 -20.69
C PHE A 241 -17.27 -32.91 -22.10
N LEU A 242 -17.59 -31.89 -22.90
CA LEU A 242 -18.00 -32.06 -24.30
C LEU A 242 -16.90 -32.73 -25.14
N ALA A 243 -15.68 -32.20 -25.07
CA ALA A 243 -14.54 -32.78 -25.77
C ALA A 243 -14.28 -34.23 -25.33
N TRP A 244 -14.40 -34.53 -24.03
CA TRP A 244 -14.25 -35.89 -23.52
C TRP A 244 -15.35 -36.84 -24.02
N ARG A 245 -16.61 -36.40 -24.06
CA ARG A 245 -17.73 -37.21 -24.57
C ARG A 245 -17.53 -37.64 -26.03
N LEU A 246 -16.93 -36.78 -26.85
CA LEU A 246 -16.60 -37.08 -28.24
C LEU A 246 -15.43 -38.05 -28.39
N LEU A 247 -14.49 -38.06 -27.44
CA LEU A 247 -13.34 -38.98 -27.45
C LEU A 247 -13.67 -40.35 -26.82
N ALA A 248 -14.61 -40.39 -25.88
CA ALA A 248 -14.97 -41.57 -25.13
C ALA A 248 -16.16 -42.35 -25.74
N GLY A 249 -16.87 -41.76 -26.69
CA GLY A 249 -17.93 -42.41 -27.49
C GLY A 249 -17.36 -43.04 -28.75
#